data_AF-B7FIF1-F1
#
_entry.id   AF-B7FIF1-F1
#
_cell.length_a   1.000
_cell.length_b   1.000
_cell.length_c   1.000
_cell.angle_alpha   90.00
_cell.angle_beta   90.00
_cell.angle_gamma   90.00
#
_symmetry.space_group_name_H-M   'P 1'
#
loop_
_entity.id
_entity.type
_entity.pdbx_description
1 polymer ?
#
loop_
_entity_poly.entity_id
_entity_poly.type
_entity_poly.pdbx_seq_one_letter_code
_entity_poly.pdbx_strand_id
1 'polypeptide(L)'
;MASNYYFAIVLSAVLLLVLPTLSFGELVQEQPLVLKYHNGQLLKGKLTVNLIWYGTFTPIQRSIIVDFINSLSTTGAALPSASAWWKTTEKYKVGSSALTVGKQFLHPAYTLGKNLKGKDLLALATKFNELSSITVVLTAKDVNVEGFCMSRCGTHGSVRRGSGGARTPYIWGWKR
;
A
#
# COMPACT_ATOMS: atom_id res chain seq x y z
N MET A 1 -35.37 -25.85 52.00
CA MET A 1 -34.05 -25.43 51.48
C MET A 1 -34.01 -25.33 49.95
N ALA A 2 -34.64 -26.23 49.17
CA ALA A 2 -34.61 -26.22 47.70
C ALA A 2 -35.23 -24.97 47.01
N SER A 3 -36.27 -24.37 47.59
CA SER A 3 -37.01 -23.24 47.00
C SER A 3 -36.20 -21.94 46.88
N ASN A 4 -35.31 -21.68 47.84
CA ASN A 4 -34.46 -20.47 47.84
C ASN A 4 -33.40 -20.52 46.73
N TYR A 5 -32.92 -21.72 46.36
CA TYR A 5 -31.97 -21.89 45.27
C TYR A 5 -32.64 -21.68 43.90
N TYR A 6 -33.90 -22.08 43.76
CA TYR A 6 -34.64 -21.87 42.52
C TYR A 6 -34.88 -20.37 42.26
N PHE A 7 -35.27 -19.63 43.30
CA PHE A 7 -35.42 -18.17 43.20
C PHE A 7 -34.09 -17.48 42.88
N ALA A 8 -32.97 -17.90 43.49
CA ALA A 8 -31.65 -17.34 43.21
C ALA A 8 -31.18 -17.62 41.77
N ILE A 9 -31.46 -18.82 41.23
CA ILE A 9 -31.12 -19.18 39.85
C ILE A 9 -31.96 -18.38 38.85
N VAL A 10 -33.27 -18.25 39.09
CA VAL A 10 -34.15 -17.46 38.22
C VAL A 10 -33.75 -15.98 38.25
N LEU A 11 -33.43 -15.43 39.44
CA LEU A 11 -33.00 -14.04 39.56
C LEU A 11 -31.66 -13.78 38.86
N SER A 12 -30.69 -14.71 38.97
CA SER A 12 -29.41 -14.63 38.21
C SER A 12 -29.60 -14.76 36.70
N ALA A 13 -30.48 -15.65 36.25
CA ALA A 13 -30.78 -15.83 34.83
C ALA A 13 -31.47 -14.59 34.23
N VAL A 14 -32.38 -13.97 34.98
CA VAL A 14 -33.02 -12.71 34.58
C VAL A 14 -31.99 -11.59 34.54
N LEU A 15 -31.12 -11.47 35.55
CA LEU A 15 -30.09 -10.42 35.60
C LEU A 15 -29.10 -10.49 34.41
N LEU A 16 -28.77 -11.71 33.95
CA LEU A 16 -27.95 -11.92 32.76
C LEU A 16 -28.68 -11.59 31.44
N LEU A 17 -30.01 -11.65 31.41
CA LEU A 17 -30.83 -11.29 30.25
C LEU A 17 -31.12 -9.78 30.15
N VAL A 18 -31.07 -9.04 31.27
CA VAL A 18 -31.31 -7.58 31.30
C VAL A 18 -30.01 -6.76 31.25
N LEU A 19 -28.84 -7.39 31.14
CA LEU A 19 -27.58 -6.68 30.87
C LEU A 19 -27.44 -6.52 29.35
N PRO A 20 -27.82 -5.36 28.75
CA PRO A 20 -27.37 -5.07 27.41
C PRO A 20 -25.85 -5.09 27.44
N THR A 21 -25.22 -5.90 26.60
CA THR A 21 -23.81 -5.79 26.28
C THR A 21 -23.62 -4.45 25.59
N LEU A 22 -23.51 -3.37 26.38
CA LEU A 22 -23.14 -2.04 25.93
C LEU A 22 -21.68 -2.11 25.50
N SER A 23 -21.46 -2.62 24.29
CA SER A 23 -20.25 -2.36 23.55
C SER A 23 -20.30 -0.88 23.16
N PHE A 24 -19.67 -0.05 23.98
CA PHE A 24 -19.31 1.29 23.57
C PHE A 24 -18.22 1.16 22.51
N GLY A 25 -18.65 1.06 21.24
CA GLY A 25 -17.78 1.42 20.13
C GLY A 25 -17.51 2.91 20.25
N GLU A 26 -16.47 3.27 21.00
CA GLU A 26 -16.00 4.65 21.04
C GLU A 26 -15.53 5.00 19.62
N LEU A 27 -16.26 5.92 18.97
CA LEU A 27 -15.76 6.56 17.76
C LEU A 27 -14.57 7.41 18.18
N VAL A 28 -13.39 6.81 18.20
CA VAL A 28 -12.14 7.55 18.34
C VAL A 28 -12.12 8.55 17.20
N GLN A 29 -12.31 9.82 17.53
CA GLN A 29 -12.22 10.89 16.57
C GLN A 29 -10.77 10.96 16.12
N GLU A 30 -10.48 10.41 14.92
CA GLU A 30 -9.15 10.44 14.34
C GLU A 30 -8.68 11.90 14.32
N GLN A 31 -7.62 12.17 15.09
CA GLN A 31 -6.95 13.46 14.99
C GLN A 31 -6.53 13.66 13.53
N PRO A 32 -6.76 14.85 12.95
CA PRO A 32 -6.40 15.09 11.56
C PRO A 32 -4.90 14.93 11.40
N LEU A 33 -4.49 13.82 10.76
CA LEU A 33 -3.08 13.52 10.52
C LEU A 33 -2.53 14.57 9.52
N VAL A 34 -1.77 15.54 10.03
CA VAL A 34 -1.10 16.52 9.20
C VAL A 34 0.31 16.01 8.90
N LEU A 35 0.54 15.61 7.65
CA LEU A 35 1.86 15.21 7.17
C LEU A 35 2.71 16.47 6.93
N LYS A 36 3.93 16.49 7.47
CA LYS A 36 4.88 17.57 7.17
C LYS A 36 5.35 17.44 5.72
N TYR A 37 5.08 18.45 4.91
CA TYR A 37 5.60 18.51 3.55
C TYR A 37 7.06 18.98 3.55
N HIS A 38 7.93 18.21 2.90
CA HIS A 38 9.37 18.48 2.83
C HIS A 38 9.79 19.16 1.51
N ASN A 39 8.89 19.91 0.87
CA ASN A 39 9.16 20.66 -0.37
C ASN A 39 9.63 19.82 -1.56
N GLY A 40 9.36 18.50 -1.55
CA GLY A 40 9.68 17.60 -2.66
C GLY A 40 8.62 17.63 -3.76
N GLN A 41 8.98 17.36 -5.01
CA GLN A 41 8.04 17.42 -6.13
C GLN A 41 6.83 16.49 -5.91
N LEU A 42 5.63 17.05 -6.08
CA LEU A 42 4.37 16.33 -5.96
C LEU A 42 3.91 15.79 -7.31
N LEU A 43 3.23 14.65 -7.27
CA LEU A 43 2.65 14.03 -8.46
C LEU A 43 1.51 14.90 -8.99
N LYS A 44 1.51 15.18 -10.29
CA LYS A 44 0.50 16.00 -10.96
C LYS A 44 0.18 15.43 -12.34
N GLY A 45 -1.09 15.50 -12.73
CA GLY A 45 -1.56 15.06 -14.04
C GLY A 45 -1.86 13.57 -14.11
N LYS A 46 -1.99 13.07 -15.34
CA LYS A 46 -2.21 11.64 -15.61
C LYS A 46 -0.87 10.93 -15.64
N LEU A 47 -0.67 10.01 -14.71
CA LEU A 47 0.57 9.25 -14.58
C LEU A 47 0.27 7.76 -14.69
N THR A 48 1.16 7.04 -15.35
CA THR A 48 1.07 5.60 -15.49
C THR A 48 1.98 4.93 -14.48
N VAL A 49 1.48 3.91 -13.78
CA VAL A 49 2.25 3.09 -12.85
C VAL A 49 2.58 1.77 -13.53
N ASN A 50 3.84 1.63 -13.95
CA ASN A 50 4.35 0.41 -14.55
C ASN A 50 4.94 -0.50 -13.46
N LEU A 51 4.66 -1.80 -13.53
CA LEU A 51 5.01 -2.76 -12.49
C LEU A 51 6.06 -3.77 -12.98
N ILE A 52 7.04 -4.04 -12.13
CA ILE A 52 8.02 -5.12 -12.32
C ILE A 52 7.86 -6.11 -11.19
N TRP A 53 7.50 -7.34 -11.51
CA TRP A 53 7.29 -8.43 -10.57
C TRP A 53 8.52 -9.33 -10.56
N TYR A 54 9.45 -9.06 -9.65
CA TYR A 54 10.70 -9.81 -9.54
C TYR A 54 10.57 -11.01 -8.61
N GLY A 55 10.52 -12.20 -9.21
CA GLY A 55 10.21 -13.46 -8.56
C GLY A 55 8.76 -13.92 -8.76
N THR A 56 8.33 -14.90 -7.96
CA THR A 56 7.02 -15.55 -8.12
C THR A 56 5.93 -14.83 -7.32
N PHE A 57 4.92 -14.34 -8.03
CA PHE A 57 3.70 -13.77 -7.47
C PHE A 57 2.49 -14.58 -7.94
N THR A 58 1.53 -14.86 -7.06
CA THR A 58 0.26 -15.46 -7.47
C THR A 58 -0.62 -14.44 -8.21
N PRO A 59 -1.58 -14.88 -9.04
CA PRO A 59 -2.56 -13.97 -9.63
C PRO A 59 -3.29 -13.10 -8.58
N ILE A 60 -3.62 -13.70 -7.42
CA ILE A 60 -4.28 -13.00 -6.30
C ILE A 60 -3.38 -11.91 -5.71
N GLN A 61 -2.09 -12.19 -5.49
CA GLN A 61 -1.16 -11.17 -4.99
C GLN A 61 -1.04 -9.99 -5.95
N ARG A 62 -1.01 -10.28 -7.27
CA ARG A 62 -0.96 -9.23 -8.29
C ARG A 62 -2.26 -8.42 -8.33
N SER A 63 -3.42 -9.07 -8.27
CA SER A 63 -4.71 -8.35 -8.28
C SER A 63 -4.84 -7.42 -7.09
N ILE A 64 -4.49 -7.87 -5.88
CA ILE A 64 -4.51 -7.03 -4.67
C ILE A 64 -3.68 -5.76 -4.85
N ILE A 65 -2.49 -5.87 -5.44
CA ILE A 65 -1.60 -4.72 -5.64
C ILE A 65 -2.12 -3.80 -6.75
N VAL A 66 -2.66 -4.35 -7.84
CA VAL A 66 -3.28 -3.58 -8.92
C VAL A 66 -4.51 -2.82 -8.39
N ASP A 67 -5.36 -3.47 -7.61
CA ASP A 67 -6.55 -2.89 -6.98
C ASP A 67 -6.15 -1.79 -5.99
N PHE A 68 -5.09 -2.01 -5.20
CA PHE A 68 -4.53 -0.99 -4.34
C PHE A 68 -4.09 0.26 -5.12
N ILE A 69 -3.38 0.11 -6.24
CA ILE A 69 -2.96 1.24 -7.07
C ILE A 69 -4.17 1.98 -7.64
N ASN A 70 -5.17 1.24 -8.14
CA ASN A 70 -6.41 1.81 -8.66
C ASN A 70 -7.19 2.58 -7.58
N SER A 71 -7.12 2.14 -6.33
CA SER A 71 -7.76 2.83 -5.20
C SER A 71 -7.22 4.24 -4.95
N LEU A 72 -5.99 4.55 -5.38
CA LEU A 72 -5.38 5.88 -5.23
C LEU A 72 -6.05 6.96 -6.09
N SER A 73 -6.81 6.56 -7.12
CA SER A 73 -7.52 7.46 -8.03
C SER A 73 -9.03 7.28 -8.01
N THR A 74 -9.54 6.40 -7.13
CA THR A 74 -10.98 6.13 -7.03
C THR A 74 -11.66 7.24 -6.23
N THR A 75 -12.74 7.79 -6.79
CA THR A 75 -13.61 8.76 -6.12
C THR A 75 -14.93 8.09 -5.74
N GLY A 76 -15.44 8.36 -4.53
CA GLY A 76 -16.80 7.95 -4.15
C GLY A 76 -16.99 6.46 -3.83
N ALA A 77 -15.93 5.74 -3.43
CA ALA A 77 -16.06 4.36 -2.97
C ALA A 77 -16.84 4.27 -1.65
N ALA A 78 -17.65 3.22 -1.49
CA ALA A 78 -18.35 2.92 -0.24
C ALA A 78 -17.35 2.74 0.92
N LEU A 79 -17.74 3.11 2.14
CA LEU A 79 -16.92 2.95 3.33
C LEU A 79 -17.15 1.57 3.97
N PRO A 80 -16.10 0.94 4.52
CA PRO A 80 -14.70 1.35 4.49
C PRO A 80 -14.03 1.02 3.14
N SER A 81 -13.11 1.87 2.65
CA SER A 81 -12.32 1.57 1.46
C SER A 81 -10.88 2.08 1.60
N ALA A 82 -9.96 1.44 0.87
CA ALA A 82 -8.56 1.90 0.80
C ALA A 82 -8.47 3.35 0.28
N SER A 83 -9.38 3.77 -0.61
CA SER A 83 -9.45 5.17 -1.07
C SER A 83 -9.74 6.15 0.06
N ALA A 84 -10.52 5.76 1.08
CA ALA A 84 -10.81 6.59 2.23
C ALA A 84 -9.57 6.84 3.10
N TRP A 85 -8.66 5.86 3.21
CA TRP A 85 -7.40 6.00 3.96
C TRP A 85 -6.48 7.06 3.36
N TRP A 86 -6.48 7.22 2.03
CA TRP A 86 -5.62 8.20 1.36
C TRP A 86 -6.23 9.61 1.30
N LYS A 87 -7.45 9.84 1.82
CA LYS A 87 -8.06 11.20 1.89
C LYS A 87 -7.17 12.22 2.59
N THR A 88 -6.42 11.80 3.60
CA THR A 88 -5.46 12.66 4.31
C THR A 88 -4.42 13.26 3.36
N THR A 89 -4.05 12.55 2.30
CA THR A 89 -3.07 13.01 1.31
C THR A 89 -3.61 14.08 0.37
N GLU A 90 -4.92 14.26 0.27
CA GLU A 90 -5.55 15.22 -0.66
C GLU A 90 -5.19 16.67 -0.34
N LYS A 91 -4.94 16.97 0.94
CA LYS A 91 -4.48 18.29 1.41
C LYS A 91 -3.10 18.69 0.90
N TYR A 92 -2.34 17.75 0.33
CA TYR A 92 -0.96 17.94 -0.15
C TYR A 92 -0.84 17.80 -1.67
N LYS A 93 -1.94 17.91 -2.41
CA LYS A 93 -1.92 17.81 -3.88
C LYS A 93 -1.68 19.18 -4.51
N VAL A 94 -0.73 19.29 -5.44
CA VAL A 94 -0.59 20.45 -6.33
C VAL A 94 -1.37 20.18 -7.61
N GLY A 95 -2.70 20.32 -7.53
CA GLY A 95 -3.65 20.00 -8.61
C GLY A 95 -4.11 18.53 -8.61
N SER A 96 -4.83 18.12 -9.65
CA SER A 96 -5.33 16.74 -9.75
C SER A 96 -4.24 15.79 -10.26
N SER A 97 -4.16 14.61 -9.64
CA SER A 97 -3.32 13.48 -10.06
C SER A 97 -4.21 12.26 -10.30
N ALA A 98 -4.09 11.66 -11.48
CA ALA A 98 -4.79 10.42 -11.81
C ALA A 98 -3.74 9.36 -12.14
N LEU A 99 -3.73 8.28 -11.37
CA LEU A 99 -2.84 7.13 -11.55
C LEU A 99 -3.59 6.02 -12.26
N THR A 100 -2.99 5.47 -13.30
CA THR A 100 -3.49 4.27 -13.98
C THR A 100 -2.41 3.20 -13.99
N VAL A 101 -2.79 1.95 -13.76
CA VAL A 101 -1.85 0.83 -13.93
C VAL A 101 -1.55 0.67 -15.42
N GLY A 102 -0.26 0.61 -15.76
CA GLY A 102 0.23 0.45 -17.11
C GLY A 102 0.81 -0.94 -17.36
N LYS A 103 2.00 -0.95 -17.95
CA LYS A 103 2.73 -2.15 -18.31
C LYS A 103 3.12 -2.94 -17.07
N GLN A 104 3.05 -4.26 -17.18
CA GLN A 104 3.48 -5.19 -16.15
C GLN A 104 4.50 -6.15 -16.73
N PHE A 105 5.65 -6.30 -16.07
CA PHE A 105 6.71 -7.21 -16.49
C PHE A 105 6.94 -8.28 -15.42
N LEU A 106 6.69 -9.54 -15.78
CA LEU A 106 6.93 -10.69 -14.90
C LEU A 106 8.37 -11.16 -15.05
N HIS A 107 9.04 -11.35 -13.93
CA HIS A 107 10.44 -11.76 -13.88
C HIS A 107 10.65 -12.97 -12.94
N PRO A 108 10.03 -14.14 -13.23
CA PRO A 108 10.08 -15.31 -12.34
C PRO A 108 11.43 -16.04 -12.35
N ALA A 109 12.29 -15.79 -13.35
CA ALA A 109 13.55 -16.51 -13.53
C ALA A 109 14.71 -16.01 -12.64
N TYR A 110 14.51 -14.95 -11.84
CA TYR A 110 15.56 -14.38 -10.96
C TYR A 110 16.92 -14.14 -11.65
N THR A 111 16.94 -13.51 -12.85
CA THR A 111 18.18 -13.38 -13.65
C THR A 111 19.27 -12.52 -13.01
N LEU A 112 18.94 -11.69 -12.03
CA LEU A 112 19.89 -10.92 -11.21
C LEU A 112 20.19 -11.63 -9.87
N GLY A 113 19.75 -12.88 -9.72
CA GLY A 113 19.80 -13.64 -8.47
C GLY A 113 18.71 -13.25 -7.46
N LYS A 114 18.73 -13.92 -6.30
CA LYS A 114 17.80 -13.66 -5.19
C LYS A 114 18.34 -12.68 -4.15
N ASN A 115 19.58 -12.20 -4.30
CA ASN A 115 20.20 -11.22 -3.42
C ASN A 115 20.48 -9.95 -4.23
N LEU A 116 19.59 -8.97 -4.12
CA LEU A 116 19.67 -7.73 -4.89
C LEU A 116 20.34 -6.62 -4.09
N LYS A 117 21.16 -5.83 -4.79
CA LYS A 117 21.75 -4.58 -4.31
C LYS A 117 21.02 -3.38 -4.89
N GLY A 118 21.33 -2.18 -4.41
CA GLY A 118 20.74 -0.93 -4.91
C GLY A 118 20.86 -0.76 -6.43
N LYS A 119 21.99 -1.16 -7.02
CA LYS A 119 22.22 -1.12 -8.47
C LYS A 119 21.30 -2.06 -9.27
N ASP A 120 20.91 -3.19 -8.70
CA ASP A 120 20.05 -4.17 -9.37
C ASP A 120 18.61 -3.65 -9.41
N LEU A 121 18.15 -3.01 -8.32
CA LEU A 121 16.87 -2.28 -8.31
C LEU A 121 16.84 -1.17 -9.35
N LEU A 122 17.96 -0.44 -9.51
CA LEU A 122 18.08 0.62 -10.52
C LEU A 122 18.00 0.03 -11.94
N ALA A 123 18.72 -1.07 -12.20
CA ALA A 123 18.68 -1.77 -13.47
C ALA A 123 17.25 -2.24 -13.81
N LEU A 124 16.54 -2.84 -12.83
CA LEU A 124 15.14 -3.21 -13.00
C LEU A 124 14.28 -1.98 -13.31
N ALA A 125 14.42 -0.89 -12.55
CA ALA A 125 13.64 0.33 -12.74
C ALA A 125 13.80 0.98 -14.12
N THR A 126 14.93 0.74 -14.82
CA THR A 126 15.16 1.24 -16.19
C THR A 126 14.46 0.44 -17.30
N LYS A 127 13.78 -0.67 -16.97
CA LYS A 127 13.08 -1.51 -17.94
C LYS A 127 12.04 -0.75 -18.76
N PHE A 128 11.36 0.22 -18.14
CA PHE A 128 10.39 1.08 -18.80
C PHE A 128 10.98 2.47 -19.02
N ASN A 129 10.66 3.07 -20.17
CA ASN A 129 11.24 4.34 -20.60
C ASN A 129 10.18 5.35 -21.08
N GLU A 130 9.06 5.38 -20.38
CA GLU A 130 7.89 6.21 -20.72
C GLU A 130 7.89 7.52 -19.94
N LEU A 131 7.47 8.59 -20.61
CA LEU A 131 7.21 9.88 -19.97
C LEU A 131 5.92 9.80 -19.15
N SER A 132 5.78 10.67 -18.14
CA SER A 132 4.65 10.63 -17.18
C SER A 132 4.51 9.25 -16.50
N SER A 133 5.66 8.59 -16.41
CA SER A 133 6.00 7.26 -15.91
C SER A 133 6.25 7.15 -14.42
N ILE A 134 5.71 6.18 -13.68
CA ILE A 134 6.31 5.69 -12.43
C ILE A 134 6.61 4.20 -12.59
N THR A 135 7.84 3.79 -12.35
CA THR A 135 8.19 2.36 -12.32
C THR A 135 8.22 1.84 -10.88
N VAL A 136 7.42 0.82 -10.58
CA VAL A 136 7.38 0.18 -9.28
C VAL A 136 7.96 -1.22 -9.39
N VAL A 137 9.06 -1.46 -8.68
CA VAL A 137 9.73 -2.76 -8.57
C VAL A 137 9.21 -3.47 -7.33
N LEU A 138 8.62 -4.64 -7.51
CA LEU A 138 8.07 -5.48 -6.46
C LEU A 138 8.85 -6.79 -6.41
N THR A 139 9.44 -7.07 -5.26
CA THR A 139 10.24 -8.28 -5.04
C THR A 139 9.42 -9.32 -4.28
N ALA A 140 9.49 -10.58 -4.71
CA ALA A 140 8.85 -11.71 -4.04
C ALA A 140 9.45 -11.97 -2.64
N LYS A 141 8.72 -12.73 -1.82
CA LYS A 141 9.09 -13.03 -0.42
C LYS A 141 10.45 -13.70 -0.25
N ASP A 142 10.93 -14.40 -1.27
CA ASP A 142 12.18 -15.16 -1.27
C ASP A 142 13.36 -14.39 -1.87
N VAL A 143 13.18 -13.09 -2.12
CA VAL A 143 14.24 -12.18 -2.59
C VAL A 143 14.71 -11.33 -1.42
N ASN A 144 16.01 -11.40 -1.16
CA ASN A 144 16.69 -10.54 -0.20
C ASN A 144 17.19 -9.27 -0.90
N VAL A 145 16.99 -8.12 -0.26
CA VAL A 145 17.44 -6.83 -0.77
C VAL A 145 18.30 -6.17 0.31
N GLU A 146 19.48 -5.71 -0.09
CA GLU A 146 20.48 -5.11 0.81
C GLU A 146 19.87 -4.05 1.74
N GLY A 147 20.02 -4.22 3.06
CA GLY A 147 19.51 -3.30 4.07
C GLY A 147 17.99 -3.35 4.33
N PHE A 148 17.25 -4.22 3.65
CA PHE A 148 15.82 -4.42 3.93
C PHE A 148 15.60 -4.91 5.37
N CYS A 149 14.62 -4.33 6.08
CA CYS A 149 14.31 -4.58 7.49
C CYS A 149 15.43 -4.25 8.50
N MET A 150 16.59 -3.76 8.05
CA MET A 150 17.69 -3.34 8.92
C MET A 150 17.87 -1.83 8.90
N SER A 151 17.98 -1.24 7.71
CA SER A 151 18.20 0.19 7.51
C SER A 151 17.14 0.87 6.66
N ARG A 152 16.33 0.09 5.92
CA ARG A 152 15.25 0.61 5.06
C ARG A 152 14.10 -0.38 4.90
N CYS A 153 12.89 0.16 4.73
CA CYS A 153 11.67 -0.63 4.43
C CYS A 153 11.30 -0.61 2.94
N GLY A 154 12.01 0.17 2.13
CA GLY A 154 11.76 0.39 0.72
C GLY A 154 12.72 1.42 0.15
N THR A 155 12.59 1.78 -1.11
CA THR A 155 13.40 2.85 -1.72
C THR A 155 12.61 3.57 -2.78
N HIS A 156 12.87 4.86 -2.92
CA HIS A 156 12.38 5.66 -4.02
C HIS A 156 13.56 6.42 -4.62
N GLY A 157 13.42 6.81 -5.88
CA GLY A 157 14.43 7.57 -6.59
C GLY A 157 13.94 7.91 -7.97
N SER A 158 14.87 8.18 -8.88
CA SER A 158 14.52 8.45 -10.27
C SER A 158 15.65 8.02 -11.20
N VAL A 159 15.30 7.47 -12.35
CA VAL A 159 16.24 7.03 -13.39
C VAL A 159 16.30 8.06 -14.51
N ARG A 160 17.46 8.23 -15.16
CA ARG A 160 17.59 9.10 -16.34
C ARG A 160 17.28 8.30 -17.60
N ARG A 161 16.49 8.90 -18.49
CA ARG A 161 16.29 8.40 -19.85
C ARG A 161 17.51 8.71 -20.73
N GLY A 162 18.49 7.81 -20.75
CA GLY A 162 19.71 8.00 -21.54
C GLY A 162 20.54 9.23 -21.12
N SER A 163 21.54 9.59 -21.91
CA SER A 163 22.38 10.76 -21.63
C SER A 163 21.57 12.05 -21.83
N GLY A 164 21.45 12.87 -20.78
CA GLY A 164 20.75 14.17 -20.81
C GLY A 164 19.23 14.14 -20.78
N GLY A 165 18.57 12.97 -20.75
CA GLY A 165 17.12 12.89 -20.77
C GLY A 165 16.42 13.14 -19.44
N ALA A 166 15.09 13.29 -19.52
CA ALA A 166 14.21 13.48 -18.37
C ALA A 166 14.36 12.37 -17.32
N ARG A 167 14.14 12.72 -16.05
CA ARG A 167 14.15 11.77 -14.95
C ARG A 167 12.75 11.19 -14.76
N THR A 168 12.65 9.87 -14.69
CA THR A 168 11.40 9.17 -14.36
C THR A 168 11.51 8.60 -12.95
N PRO A 169 10.51 8.81 -12.08
CA PRO A 169 10.53 8.27 -10.73
C PRO A 169 10.44 6.74 -10.73
N TYR A 170 11.10 6.12 -9.77
CA TYR A 170 10.91 4.72 -9.46
C TYR A 170 10.79 4.49 -7.96
N ILE A 171 10.08 3.42 -7.60
CA ILE A 171 9.91 2.97 -6.22
C ILE A 171 10.20 1.47 -6.20
N TRP A 172 10.85 1.01 -5.14
CA TRP A 172 10.95 -0.39 -4.79
C TRP A 172 10.25 -0.62 -3.46
N GLY A 173 9.43 -1.67 -3.43
CA GLY A 173 8.78 -2.17 -2.23
C GLY A 173 8.80 -3.70 -2.18
N TRP A 174 8.75 -4.23 -0.97
CA TRP A 174 8.64 -5.66 -0.72
C TRP A 174 7.23 -5.98 -0.23
N LYS A 175 6.63 -7.03 -0.78
CA LYS A 175 5.35 -7.55 -0.29
C LYS A 175 5.59 -8.88 0.43
N ARG A 176 5.28 -8.91 1.72
CA ARG A 176 5.07 -10.14 2.49
C ARG A 176 3.74 -10.78 2.09
#